data_AF-A0A8T5T8N3-F1
#
_entry.id   AF-A0A8T5T8N3-F1
#
_cell.length_a   1.000
_cell.length_b   1.000
_cell.length_c   1.000
_cell.angle_alpha   90.00
_cell.angle_beta   90.00
_cell.angle_gamma   90.00
#
_symmetry.space_group_name_H-M   'P 1'
#
loop_
_entity.id
_entity.type
_entity.pdbx_description
1 polymer ?
#
loop_
_entity_poly.entity_id
_entity_poly.type
_entity_poly.pdbx_seq_one_letter_code
_entity_poly.pdbx_strand_id
1 'polypeptide(L)'
;MDFFLAHLRETLEAINKLIDNNVYRVDTKRIRRCNHVKSSDRSKINFIWRSLEYLKLEGILEINGSYHPKTYNIKTKQKLDIDEIMINIEGNRSLS
;
A
#
# COMPACT_ATOMS: atom_id res chain seq x y z
N MET A 1 -2.69 -11.34 -14.89
CA MET A 1 -2.30 -10.78 -13.59
C MET A 1 -3.56 -10.48 -12.82
N ASP A 2 -3.67 -10.89 -11.56
CA ASP A 2 -4.83 -10.52 -10.73
C ASP A 2 -4.92 -9.00 -10.61
N PHE A 3 -6.10 -8.45 -10.90
CA PHE A 3 -6.39 -7.02 -10.88
C PHE A 3 -6.07 -6.37 -9.52
N PHE A 4 -6.25 -7.10 -8.41
CA PHE A 4 -5.85 -6.63 -7.10
C PHE A 4 -4.32 -6.52 -6.95
N LEU A 5 -3.57 -7.50 -7.46
CA LEU A 5 -2.12 -7.55 -7.35
C LEU A 5 -1.45 -6.39 -8.10
N ALA A 6 -1.99 -6.01 -9.26
CA ALA A 6 -1.52 -4.83 -9.99
C ALA A 6 -1.63 -3.56 -9.12
N HIS A 7 -2.79 -3.34 -8.49
CA HIS A 7 -2.99 -2.17 -7.61
C HIS A 7 -2.20 -2.24 -6.30
N LEU A 8 -1.96 -3.44 -5.77
CA LEU A 8 -1.11 -3.63 -4.61
C LEU A 8 0.34 -3.24 -4.94
N ARG A 9 0.85 -3.66 -6.10
CA ARG A 9 2.16 -3.28 -6.60
C ARG A 9 2.29 -1.76 -6.75
N GLU A 10 1.32 -1.12 -7.42
CA GLU A 10 1.28 0.35 -7.53
C GLU A 10 1.27 1.06 -6.16
N THR A 11 0.66 0.44 -5.15
CA THR A 11 0.63 0.98 -3.78
C THR A 11 1.98 0.84 -3.09
N LEU A 12 2.66 -0.31 -3.25
CA LEU A 12 4.01 -0.55 -2.73
C LEU A 12 5.04 0.39 -3.37
N GLU A 13 4.95 0.62 -4.68
CA GLU A 13 5.79 1.59 -5.40
C GLU A 13 5.60 3.01 -4.87
N ALA A 14 4.35 3.41 -4.61
CA ALA A 14 4.06 4.69 -4.00
C ALA A 14 4.62 4.80 -2.57
N ILE A 15 4.59 3.72 -1.79
CA ILE A 15 5.22 3.67 -0.46
C ILE A 15 6.74 3.85 -0.58
N ASN A 16 7.41 3.16 -1.50
CA ASN A 16 8.85 3.34 -1.74
C ASN A 16 9.19 4.78 -2.14
N LYS A 17 8.36 5.44 -2.96
CA LYS A 17 8.51 6.88 -3.27
C LYS A 17 8.35 7.75 -2.03
N LEU A 18 7.47 7.40 -1.09
CA LEU A 18 7.36 8.13 0.18
C LEU A 18 8.61 7.96 1.04
N ILE A 19 9.15 6.74 1.12
CA ILE A 19 10.40 6.43 1.84
C ILE A 19 11.57 7.22 1.24
N ASP A 20 11.69 7.29 -0.09
CA ASP A 20 12.69 8.10 -0.78
C ASP A 20 12.66 9.59 -0.39
N ASN A 21 11.48 10.08 0.00
CA ASN A 21 11.26 11.45 0.45
C ASN A 21 11.29 11.59 1.98
N ASN A 22 11.77 10.58 2.72
CA ASN A 22 11.79 10.52 4.19
C ASN A 22 10.39 10.68 4.83
N VAL A 23 9.34 10.23 4.14
CA VAL A 23 7.96 10.25 4.61
C VAL A 23 7.54 8.85 5.05
N TYR A 24 7.42 8.66 6.36
CA TYR A 24 7.08 7.35 6.95
C TYR A 24 5.61 7.21 7.37
N ARG A 25 4.77 8.18 7.01
CA ARG A 25 3.32 8.16 7.26
C ARG A 25 2.56 8.15 5.95
N VAL A 26 1.64 7.19 5.83
CA VAL A 26 0.86 6.95 4.62
C VAL A 26 -0.64 6.92 4.91
N ASP A 27 -1.42 7.41 3.96
CA ASP A 27 -2.87 7.31 3.94
C ASP A 27 -3.34 7.18 2.48
N THR A 28 -4.63 6.87 2.28
CA THR A 28 -5.21 6.73 0.94
C THR A 28 -5.01 7.99 0.09
N LYS A 29 -5.06 9.18 0.70
CA LYS A 29 -4.90 10.46 -0.02
C LYS A 29 -3.48 10.66 -0.53
N ARG A 30 -2.46 10.24 0.24
CA ARG A 30 -1.04 10.30 -0.14
C ARG A 30 -0.75 9.36 -1.30
N ILE A 31 -1.15 8.09 -1.19
CA ILE A 31 -0.95 7.12 -2.29
C ILE A 31 -1.66 7.60 -3.56
N ARG A 32 -2.91 8.06 -3.44
CA ARG A 32 -3.66 8.64 -4.56
C ARG A 32 -2.88 9.77 -5.26
N ARG A 33 -2.25 10.66 -4.48
CA ARG A 33 -1.44 11.76 -5.01
C ARG A 33 -0.16 11.26 -5.67
N CYS A 34 0.54 10.30 -5.06
CA CYS A 34 1.74 9.67 -5.65
C CYS A 34 1.44 9.00 -6.99
N ASN A 35 0.26 8.42 -7.16
CA ASN A 35 -0.15 7.70 -8.37
C ASN A 35 -0.99 8.55 -9.33
N HIS A 36 -1.10 9.87 -9.09
CA HIS A 36 -1.89 10.79 -9.92
C HIS A 36 -3.36 10.35 -10.17
N VAL A 37 -3.94 9.61 -9.23
CA VAL A 37 -5.32 9.11 -9.33
C VAL A 37 -6.31 10.25 -9.06
N LYS A 38 -7.28 10.47 -9.95
CA LYS A 38 -8.32 11.50 -9.77
C LYS A 38 -9.18 11.18 -8.55
N SER A 39 -9.65 12.21 -7.82
CA SER A 39 -10.55 12.01 -6.68
C SER A 39 -11.92 11.43 -7.07
N SER A 40 -12.30 11.56 -8.34
CA SER A 40 -13.50 10.96 -8.92
C SER A 40 -13.35 9.47 -9.23
N ASP A 41 -12.13 8.93 -9.27
CA ASP A 41 -11.88 7.51 -9.53
C ASP A 41 -12.08 6.69 -8.24
N ARG A 42 -13.36 6.48 -7.90
CA ARG A 42 -13.76 5.77 -6.68
C ARG A 42 -13.28 4.32 -6.67
N SER A 43 -13.14 3.69 -7.84
CA SER A 43 -12.65 2.31 -7.96
C SER A 43 -11.19 2.23 -7.53
N LYS A 44 -10.30 3.02 -8.14
CA LYS A 44 -8.88 3.02 -7.74
C LYS A 44 -8.68 3.44 -6.30
N ILE A 45 -9.44 4.41 -5.79
CA ILE A 45 -9.41 4.79 -4.38
C ILE A 45 -9.75 3.60 -3.47
N ASN A 46 -10.76 2.82 -3.83
CA ASN A 46 -11.13 1.61 -3.10
C ASN A 46 -10.02 0.55 -3.13
N PHE A 47 -9.35 0.36 -4.28
CA PHE A 47 -8.20 -0.55 -4.37
C PHE A 47 -7.04 -0.09 -3.49
N ILE A 48 -6.69 1.20 -3.50
CA ILE A 48 -5.66 1.75 -2.61
C ILE A 48 -6.02 1.49 -1.14
N TRP A 49 -7.28 1.70 -0.76
CA TRP A 49 -7.73 1.44 0.60
C TRP A 49 -7.59 -0.04 0.98
N ARG A 50 -8.01 -0.96 0.09
CA ARG A 50 -7.86 -2.41 0.29
C ARG A 50 -6.40 -2.83 0.39
N SER A 51 -5.53 -2.26 -0.46
CA SER A 51 -4.08 -2.53 -0.42
C SER A 51 -3.45 -2.05 0.88
N LEU A 52 -3.79 -0.86 1.39
CA LEU A 52 -3.29 -0.38 2.68
C LEU A 52 -3.75 -1.26 3.85
N GLU A 53 -5.01 -1.69 3.86
CA GLU A 53 -5.49 -2.61 4.91
C GLU A 53 -4.79 -3.96 4.81
N TYR A 54 -4.58 -4.50 3.60
CA TYR A 54 -3.84 -5.73 3.37
C TYR A 54 -2.41 -5.64 3.90
N LEU A 55 -1.65 -4.59 3.53
CA LEU A 55 -0.28 -4.39 4.01
C LEU A 55 -0.18 -4.22 5.53
N LYS A 56 -1.23 -3.72 6.17
CA LYS A 56 -1.33 -3.69 7.63
C LYS A 56 -1.53 -5.09 8.22
N LEU A 57 -2.35 -5.93 7.59
CA LEU A 57 -2.51 -7.33 8.01
C LEU A 57 -1.23 -8.15 7.84
N GLU A 58 -0.48 -7.91 6.76
CA GLU A 58 0.86 -8.47 6.52
C GLU A 58 1.94 -7.88 7.44
N GLY A 59 1.58 -6.93 8.31
CA GLY A 59 2.50 -6.35 9.29
C GLY A 59 3.52 -5.36 8.72
N ILE A 60 3.44 -5.01 7.44
CA ILE A 60 4.29 -4.00 6.76
C ILE A 60 3.93 -2.59 7.22
N LEU A 61 2.63 -2.35 7.43
CA LEU A 61 2.08 -1.11 7.96
C LEU A 61 1.55 -1.29 9.38
N GLU A 62 1.56 -0.23 10.17
CA GLU A 62 0.91 -0.16 11.48
C GLU A 62 -0.08 1.00 11.53
N ILE A 63 -1.16 0.84 12.28
CA ILE A 63 -2.15 1.93 12.45
C ILE A 63 -1.51 3.07 13.24
N ASN A 64 -1.58 4.28 12.70
CA ASN A 64 -1.15 5.49 13.39
C ASN A 64 -2.37 6.20 14.01
N GLY A 65 -2.74 5.76 15.22
CA GLY A 65 -3.86 6.30 15.99
C GLY A 65 -5.25 5.88 15.49
N SER A 66 -6.31 6.40 16.12
CA SER A 66 -7.71 6.03 15.87
C SER A 66 -8.45 6.97 14.90
N TYR A 67 -7.72 7.71 14.05
CA TYR A 67 -8.31 8.78 13.25
C TYR A 67 -9.00 8.31 11.97
N HIS A 68 -10.03 9.08 11.58
CA HIS A 68 -10.66 9.01 10.26
C HIS A 68 -10.26 10.23 9.43
N PRO A 69 -9.68 10.05 8.22
CA PRO A 69 -9.37 8.77 7.56
C PRO A 69 -8.21 8.00 8.21
N LYS A 70 -8.22 6.66 8.05
CA LYS A 70 -7.17 5.78 8.59
C LYS A 70 -5.80 6.21 8.06
N THR A 71 -4.87 6.41 8.98
CA THR A 71 -3.46 6.69 8.72
C THR A 71 -2.61 5.55 9.21
N TYR A 72 -1.52 5.27 8.51
CA TYR A 72 -0.59 4.19 8.85
C TYR A 72 0.83 4.73 8.94
N ASN A 73 1.64 4.14 9.82
CA ASN A 73 3.10 4.28 9.74
C ASN A 73 3.68 3.12 8.93
N ILE A 74 4.72 3.42 8.17
CA ILE A 74 5.55 2.43 7.50
C ILE A 74 6.55 1.93 8.54
N LYS A 75 6.55 0.62 8.82
CA LYS A 75 7.39 0.06 9.90
C LYS A 75 8.89 0.10 9.59
N THR A 76 9.25 -0.03 8.32
CA THR A 76 10.64 0.02 7.89
C THR A 76 11.04 1.40 7.40
N LYS A 77 12.31 1.75 7.61
CA LYS A 77 12.93 2.94 7.00
C LYS A 77 13.59 2.66 5.66
N GLN A 78 13.73 1.38 5.31
CA GLN A 78 14.35 0.93 4.08
C GLN A 78 13.28 0.67 3.02
N LYS A 79 13.68 0.73 1.74
CA LYS A 79 12.79 0.36 0.64
C LYS A 79 12.29 -1.07 0.82
N LEU A 80 11.02 -1.25 0.47
CA LEU A 80 10.39 -2.55 0.36
C LEU A 80 10.91 -3.25 -0.89
N ASP A 81 11.31 -4.51 -0.76
CA ASP A 81 11.51 -5.40 -1.90
C ASP A 81 10.13 -5.81 -2.44
N ILE A 82 9.69 -5.11 -3.47
CA ILE A 82 8.36 -5.30 -4.03
C ILE A 82 8.25 -6.68 -4.67
N ASP A 83 9.29 -7.15 -5.35
CA ASP A 83 9.24 -8.42 -6.07
C ASP A 83 9.17 -9.59 -5.09
N GLU A 84 9.97 -9.56 -4.02
CA GLU A 84 9.90 -10.55 -2.94
C GLU A 84 8.50 -10.58 -2.29
N ILE A 85 7.96 -9.40 -1.96
CA ILE A 85 6.62 -9.30 -1.36
C ILE A 85 5.56 -9.89 -2.30
N MET A 86 5.59 -9.55 -3.59
CA MET A 86 4.61 -10.05 -4.54
C MET A 86 4.71 -11.57 -4.73
N ILE A 87 5.92 -12.12 -4.79
CA ILE A 87 6.15 -13.57 -4.86
C ILE A 87 5.56 -14.28 -3.64
N ASN A 88 5.81 -13.75 -2.44
CA ASN A 88 5.29 -14.34 -1.20
C ASN A 88 3.76 -14.36 -1.15
N ILE A 89 3.11 -13.29 -1.64
CA ILE A 89 1.65 -13.17 -1.70
C ILE A 89 1.05 -14.15 -2.72
N GLU A 90 1.66 -14.27 -3.90
CA GLU A 90 1.22 -15.21 -4.91
C GLU A 90 1.38 -16.66 -4.43
N GLY A 91 2.53 -16.98 -3.81
CA GLY A 91 2.81 -18.30 -3.23
C GLY A 91 1.79 -18.72 -2.18
N ASN A 92 1.43 -17.82 -1.26
CA ASN A 92 0.44 -18.08 -0.20
C ASN A 92 -0.98 -18.34 -0.75
N ARG A 93 -1.33 -17.79 -1.91
CA ARG A 93 -2.63 -18.02 -2.57
C ARG A 93 -2.72 -19.35 -3.32
N SER A 94 -1.59 -19.90 -3.75
CA SER A 94 -1.53 -21.23 -4.37
C SER A 94 -1.68 -22.38 -3.36
N LEU A 95 -1.61 -22.08 -2.05
CA LEU A 95 -1.71 -23.06 -0.96
C LEU A 95 -3.06 -23.00 -0.23
N SER A 96 -3.99 -22.14 -0.67
CA SER A 96 -5.31 -21.91 -0.06
C SER A 96 -6.45 -22.34 -0.97
#